data_AF-A6KA96-F1
#
_entry.id   AF-A6KA96-F1
#
_cell.length_a   1.000
_cell.length_b   1.000
_cell.length_c   1.000
_cell.angle_alpha   90.00
_cell.angle_beta   90.00
_cell.angle_gamma   90.00
#
_symmetry.space_group_name_H-M   'P 1'
#
loop_
_entity.id
_entity.type
_entity.pdbx_description
1 polymer ?
#
loop_
_entity_poly.entity_id
_entity_poly.type
_entity_poly.pdbx_seq_one_letter_code
_entity_poly.pdbx_strand_id
1 'polypeptide(L)'
;MAAQAAAAAQAAAAAQAAAAQAAQAEAAESWYLALLGFAEHFRTSSPPKIRLCVHCLQAVFPFKPPQRIEARTHLQLGSVLYHHTKNSEQARSHLEKAWLISQQIPQFEDVKFEAASLLSELYCQENSVDAAKPLLRKAIQISQQTPYWHCRLLFQLAQLHTLEKDLVSACDLLGVGAEYARVVGSEYTR
;
A
#
# COMPACT_ATOMS: atom_id res chain seq x y z
N MET A 1 37.15 -8.48 -39.15
CA MET A 1 37.74 -8.99 -37.89
C MET A 1 37.67 -7.97 -36.75
N ALA A 2 38.07 -6.70 -36.93
CA ALA A 2 38.01 -5.68 -35.86
C ALA A 2 36.58 -5.37 -35.33
N ALA A 3 35.57 -5.31 -36.21
CA ALA A 3 34.18 -5.03 -35.82
C ALA A 3 33.54 -6.15 -34.96
N GLN A 4 33.89 -7.42 -35.21
CA GLN A 4 33.42 -8.57 -34.42
C GLN A 4 34.04 -8.59 -33.02
N ALA A 5 35.30 -8.22 -32.88
CA ALA A 5 35.97 -8.12 -31.58
C ALA A 5 35.38 -6.99 -30.70
N ALA A 6 35.04 -5.85 -31.30
CA ALA A 6 34.39 -4.73 -30.60
C ALA A 6 32.97 -5.09 -30.12
N ALA A 7 32.18 -5.78 -30.95
CA ALA A 7 30.83 -6.24 -30.58
C ALA A 7 30.87 -7.29 -29.44
N ALA A 8 31.83 -8.21 -29.46
CA ALA A 8 32.03 -9.19 -28.39
C ALA A 8 32.43 -8.55 -27.06
N ALA A 9 33.27 -7.50 -27.09
CA ALA A 9 33.67 -6.76 -25.91
C ALA A 9 32.50 -5.96 -25.28
N GLN A 10 31.64 -5.35 -26.10
CA GLN A 10 30.42 -4.69 -25.63
C GLN A 10 29.41 -5.66 -25.01
N ALA A 11 29.22 -6.85 -25.61
CA ALA A 11 28.35 -7.88 -25.07
C ALA A 11 28.85 -8.42 -23.71
N ALA A 12 30.16 -8.59 -23.55
CA ALA A 12 30.76 -9.02 -22.29
C ALA A 12 30.61 -7.95 -21.18
N ALA A 13 30.78 -6.67 -21.51
CA ALA A 13 30.58 -5.57 -20.57
C ALA A 13 29.10 -5.45 -20.14
N ALA A 14 28.16 -5.63 -21.06
CA ALA A 14 26.73 -5.63 -20.75
C ALA A 14 26.34 -6.82 -19.84
N ALA A 15 26.91 -8.01 -20.07
CA ALA A 15 26.68 -9.18 -19.22
C ALA A 15 27.25 -9.00 -17.80
N GLN A 16 28.44 -8.40 -17.66
CA GLN A 16 29.03 -8.07 -16.36
C GLN A 16 28.23 -7.00 -15.61
N ALA A 17 27.72 -5.98 -16.30
CA ALA A 17 26.83 -4.98 -15.73
C ALA A 17 25.50 -5.58 -15.26
N ALA A 18 24.92 -6.50 -16.04
CA ALA A 18 23.71 -7.24 -15.66
C ALA A 18 23.93 -8.15 -14.45
N ALA A 19 25.06 -8.85 -14.37
CA ALA A 19 25.41 -9.69 -13.23
C ALA A 19 25.64 -8.86 -11.94
N ALA A 20 26.29 -7.70 -12.05
CA ALA A 20 26.47 -6.78 -10.92
C ALA A 20 25.13 -6.18 -10.45
N GLN A 21 24.21 -5.87 -11.37
CA GLN A 21 22.85 -5.43 -11.05
C GLN A 21 22.03 -6.54 -10.39
N ALA A 22 22.16 -7.79 -10.84
CA ALA A 22 21.49 -8.94 -10.23
C ALA A 22 22.00 -9.19 -8.80
N ALA A 23 23.32 -9.14 -8.57
CA ALA A 23 23.91 -9.27 -7.24
C ALA A 23 23.52 -8.12 -6.30
N GLN A 24 23.41 -6.89 -6.83
CA GLN A 24 22.89 -5.75 -6.06
C GLN A 24 21.40 -5.88 -5.74
N ALA A 25 20.59 -6.45 -6.64
CA ALA A 25 19.18 -6.72 -6.40
C ALA A 25 18.97 -7.82 -5.33
N GLU A 26 19.77 -8.89 -5.39
CA GLU A 26 19.73 -9.99 -4.42
C GLU A 26 20.22 -9.54 -3.03
N ALA A 27 21.30 -8.75 -2.98
CA ALA A 27 21.74 -8.09 -1.75
C ALA A 27 20.69 -7.08 -1.23
N ALA A 28 19.99 -6.40 -2.15
CA ALA A 28 18.92 -5.47 -1.78
C ALA A 28 17.73 -6.19 -1.13
N GLU A 29 17.43 -7.39 -1.61
CA GLU A 29 16.39 -8.25 -1.07
C GLU A 29 16.77 -8.80 0.32
N SER A 30 18.04 -9.15 0.53
CA SER A 30 18.52 -9.71 1.80
C SER A 30 18.40 -8.73 2.99
N TRP A 31 18.87 -7.48 2.85
CA TRP A 31 18.75 -6.52 3.96
C TRP A 31 17.30 -6.14 4.24
N TYR A 32 16.47 -6.06 3.20
CA TYR A 32 15.06 -5.71 3.34
C TYR A 32 14.30 -6.79 4.11
N LEU A 33 14.49 -8.06 3.75
CA LEU A 33 13.90 -9.19 4.46
C LEU A 33 14.35 -9.25 5.92
N ALA A 34 15.62 -8.97 6.20
CA ALA A 34 16.12 -8.91 7.58
C ALA A 34 15.45 -7.79 8.39
N LEU A 35 15.36 -6.58 7.84
CA LEU A 35 14.68 -5.45 8.51
C LEU A 35 13.19 -5.72 8.73
N LEU A 36 12.51 -6.34 7.75
CA LEU A 36 11.13 -6.77 7.89
C LEU A 36 10.97 -7.82 9.00
N GLY A 37 11.86 -8.81 9.05
CA GLY A 37 11.86 -9.85 10.09
C GLY A 37 12.02 -9.25 11.48
N PHE A 38 12.93 -8.29 11.67
CA PHE A 38 13.06 -7.55 12.93
C PHE A 38 11.82 -6.71 13.25
N ALA A 39 11.30 -5.98 12.26
CA ALA A 39 10.11 -5.16 12.45
C ALA A 39 8.92 -5.99 12.95
N GLU A 40 8.68 -7.14 12.32
CA GLU A 40 7.61 -8.05 12.70
C GLU A 40 7.85 -8.68 14.08
N HIS A 41 9.08 -9.15 14.35
CA HIS A 41 9.45 -9.67 15.66
C HIS A 41 9.17 -8.67 16.79
N PHE A 42 9.53 -7.40 16.60
CA PHE A 42 9.25 -6.35 17.59
C PHE A 42 7.78 -5.98 17.69
N ARG A 43 7.00 -6.14 16.61
CA ARG A 43 5.55 -5.91 16.62
C ARG A 43 4.81 -6.99 17.41
N THR A 44 5.24 -8.24 17.29
CA THR A 44 4.60 -9.40 17.95
C THR A 44 5.24 -9.79 19.27
N SER A 45 6.32 -9.12 19.70
CA SER A 45 6.96 -9.40 20.98
C SER A 45 6.01 -9.12 22.15
N SER A 46 6.23 -9.76 23.30
CA SER A 46 5.45 -9.50 24.52
C SER A 46 6.38 -8.96 25.63
N PRO A 47 6.27 -7.67 26.02
CA PRO A 47 5.38 -6.65 25.45
C PRO A 47 5.80 -6.17 24.04
N PRO A 48 4.88 -5.62 23.22
CA PRO A 48 5.20 -5.11 21.88
C PRO A 48 6.19 -3.94 21.93
N LYS A 49 7.26 -4.02 21.14
CA LYS A 49 8.30 -2.98 21.06
C LYS A 49 8.09 -2.11 19.82
N ILE A 50 6.95 -1.44 19.75
CA ILE A 50 6.49 -0.66 18.58
C ILE A 50 7.51 0.38 18.11
N ARG A 51 8.21 1.06 19.03
CA ARG A 51 9.26 2.02 18.66
C ARG A 51 10.40 1.37 17.86
N LEU A 52 10.83 0.16 18.26
CA LEU A 52 11.87 -0.57 17.54
C LEU A 52 11.37 -1.06 16.18
N CYS A 53 10.11 -1.54 16.12
CA CYS A 53 9.44 -1.87 14.86
C CYS A 53 9.50 -0.70 13.86
N VAL A 54 9.10 0.50 14.31
CA VAL A 54 9.14 1.73 13.50
C VAL A 54 10.58 2.05 13.06
N HIS A 55 11.58 1.93 13.94
CA HIS A 55 12.98 2.17 13.57
C HIS A 55 13.49 1.18 12.52
N CYS A 56 13.15 -0.11 12.62
CA CYS A 56 13.50 -1.10 11.60
C CYS A 56 12.91 -0.75 10.23
N LEU A 57 11.64 -0.32 10.19
CA LEU A 57 10.98 0.08 8.95
C LEU A 57 11.57 1.39 8.39
N GLN A 58 11.89 2.36 9.24
CA GLN A 58 12.54 3.61 8.82
C GLN A 58 13.94 3.39 8.24
N ALA A 59 14.67 2.40 8.75
CA ALA A 59 16.01 2.05 8.28
C ALA A 59 16.04 1.55 6.83
N VAL A 60 14.89 1.25 6.22
CA VAL A 60 14.78 0.88 4.80
C VAL A 60 15.11 2.06 3.88
N PHE A 61 14.66 3.29 4.19
CA PHE A 61 14.73 4.43 3.26
C PHE A 61 16.15 4.91 2.91
N PRO A 62 17.14 4.94 3.82
CA PRO A 62 18.52 5.28 3.49
C PRO A 62 19.12 4.44 2.36
N PHE A 63 18.64 3.22 2.16
CA PHE A 63 19.10 2.32 1.09
C PHE A 63 18.48 2.60 -0.28
N LYS A 64 17.62 3.64 -0.40
CA LYS A 64 16.92 4.02 -1.64
C LYS A 64 16.22 2.82 -2.30
N PRO A 65 15.26 2.20 -1.60
CA PRO A 65 14.58 1.01 -2.10
C PRO A 65 13.87 1.27 -3.43
N PRO A 66 13.69 0.24 -4.28
CA PRO A 66 12.77 0.30 -5.41
C PRO A 66 11.34 0.67 -4.98
N GLN A 67 10.57 1.28 -5.87
CA GLN A 67 9.23 1.81 -5.58
C GLN A 67 8.27 0.80 -4.90
N ARG A 68 8.34 -0.48 -5.28
CA ARG A 68 7.53 -1.56 -4.67
C ARG A 68 7.82 -1.72 -3.17
N ILE A 69 9.10 -1.71 -2.81
CA ILE A 69 9.54 -1.82 -1.42
C ILE A 69 9.20 -0.52 -0.69
N GLU A 70 9.48 0.63 -1.29
CA GLU A 70 9.19 1.94 -0.70
C GLU A 70 7.71 2.11 -0.33
N ALA A 71 6.81 1.82 -1.27
CA ALA A 71 5.37 1.91 -1.05
C ALA A 71 4.88 0.96 0.05
N ARG A 72 5.35 -0.30 0.06
CA ARG A 72 4.97 -1.27 1.09
C ARG A 72 5.49 -0.88 2.47
N THR A 73 6.73 -0.38 2.57
CA THR A 73 7.28 0.11 3.84
C THR A 73 6.53 1.34 4.34
N HIS A 74 6.13 2.25 3.47
CA HIS A 74 5.26 3.36 3.83
C HIS A 74 3.90 2.90 4.37
N LEU A 75 3.26 1.92 3.73
CA LEU A 75 2.01 1.33 4.24
C LEU A 75 2.21 0.70 5.61
N GLN A 76 3.27 -0.08 5.81
CA GLN A 76 3.58 -0.72 7.09
C GLN A 76 3.79 0.31 8.20
N LEU A 77 4.57 1.37 7.93
CA LEU A 77 4.77 2.47 8.89
C LEU A 77 3.46 3.18 9.21
N GLY A 78 2.69 3.53 8.19
CA GLY A 78 1.37 4.16 8.34
C GLY A 78 0.44 3.33 9.21
N SER A 79 0.33 2.03 8.93
CA SER A 79 -0.49 1.09 9.68
C SER A 79 -0.03 0.93 11.13
N VAL A 80 1.27 0.74 11.37
CA VAL A 80 1.81 0.62 12.74
C VAL A 80 1.58 1.88 13.56
N LEU A 81 1.82 3.05 12.97
CA LEU A 81 1.60 4.33 13.65
C LEU A 81 0.11 4.56 13.95
N TYR A 82 -0.77 4.25 13.00
CA TYR A 82 -2.21 4.38 13.14
C TYR A 82 -2.78 3.50 14.27
N HIS A 83 -2.40 2.22 14.33
CA HIS A 83 -2.98 1.27 15.29
C HIS A 83 -2.34 1.32 16.68
N HIS A 84 -1.07 1.70 16.79
CA HIS A 84 -0.30 1.51 18.02
C HIS A 84 0.25 2.80 18.64
N THR A 85 0.02 3.96 18.04
CA THR A 85 0.54 5.23 18.53
C THR A 85 -0.52 6.34 18.48
N LYS A 86 -0.15 7.54 18.94
CA LYS A 86 -0.99 8.76 18.82
C LYS A 86 -0.50 9.70 17.71
N ASN A 87 0.40 9.23 16.84
CA ASN A 87 1.06 10.06 15.83
C ASN A 87 0.27 10.08 14.51
N SER A 88 -0.99 10.54 14.55
CA SER A 88 -1.92 10.48 13.41
C SER A 88 -1.40 11.21 12.17
N GLU A 89 -0.75 12.36 12.34
CA GLU A 89 -0.16 13.13 11.24
C GLU A 89 0.96 12.34 10.52
N GLN A 90 1.82 11.66 11.28
CA GLN A 90 2.89 10.84 10.69
C GLN A 90 2.30 9.61 9.99
N ALA A 91 1.29 8.98 10.59
CA ALA A 91 0.57 7.87 9.98
C ALA A 91 -0.03 8.28 8.63
N ARG A 92 -0.74 9.43 8.61
CA ARG A 92 -1.34 10.01 7.41
C ARG A 92 -0.29 10.28 6.33
N SER A 93 0.80 10.97 6.66
CA SER A 93 1.87 11.28 5.70
C SER A 93 2.47 10.03 5.06
N HIS A 94 2.65 8.96 5.83
CA HIS A 94 3.12 7.68 5.29
C HIS A 94 2.09 7.00 4.39
N LEU A 95 0.81 6.99 4.77
CA LEU A 95 -0.26 6.41 3.95
C LEU A 95 -0.50 7.19 2.65
N GLU A 96 -0.39 8.51 2.67
CA GLU A 96 -0.45 9.36 1.47
C GLU A 96 0.67 9.02 0.48
N LYS A 97 1.90 8.82 0.98
CA LYS A 97 3.04 8.36 0.15
C LYS A 97 2.82 6.96 -0.40
N ALA A 98 2.34 6.02 0.44
CA ALA A 98 2.02 4.66 -0.01
C ALA A 98 0.97 4.68 -1.12
N TRP A 99 -0.10 5.45 -0.97
CA TRP A 99 -1.14 5.64 -1.97
C TRP A 99 -0.60 6.28 -3.26
N LEU A 100 0.23 7.30 -3.16
CA LEU A 100 0.80 7.99 -4.32
C LEU A 100 1.72 7.08 -5.13
N ILE A 101 2.66 6.39 -4.47
CA ILE A 101 3.65 5.54 -5.14
C ILE A 101 2.97 4.29 -5.71
N SER A 102 2.10 3.63 -4.95
CA SER A 102 1.43 2.39 -5.39
C SER A 102 0.57 2.57 -6.64
N GLN A 103 0.04 3.78 -6.89
CA GLN A 103 -0.70 4.07 -8.13
C GLN A 103 0.13 3.91 -9.40
N GLN A 104 1.45 4.13 -9.32
CA GLN A 104 2.37 3.98 -10.46
C GLN A 104 2.76 2.52 -10.72
N ILE A 105 2.41 1.61 -9.80
CA ILE A 105 2.83 0.22 -9.83
C ILE A 105 1.65 -0.64 -10.34
N PRO A 106 1.82 -1.40 -11.43
CA PRO A 106 0.81 -2.35 -11.90
C PRO A 106 0.77 -3.58 -10.97
N GLN A 107 -0.43 -4.17 -10.82
CA GLN A 107 -0.65 -5.39 -10.02
C GLN A 107 -0.16 -5.23 -8.58
N PHE A 108 -0.61 -4.17 -7.92
CA PHE A 108 -0.22 -3.79 -6.56
C PHE A 108 -1.43 -3.35 -5.73
N GLU A 109 -2.52 -4.08 -5.91
CA GLU A 109 -3.85 -3.77 -5.40
C GLU A 109 -3.93 -3.87 -3.88
N ASP A 110 -3.22 -4.81 -3.28
CA ASP A 110 -3.13 -4.99 -1.83
C ASP A 110 -2.66 -3.71 -1.15
N VAL A 111 -1.48 -3.20 -1.53
CA VAL A 111 -0.91 -2.00 -0.92
C VAL A 111 -1.71 -0.75 -1.30
N LYS A 112 -2.17 -0.67 -2.55
CA LYS A 112 -2.91 0.47 -3.07
C LYS A 112 -4.24 0.68 -2.35
N PHE A 113 -5.06 -0.37 -2.25
CA PHE A 113 -6.38 -0.27 -1.64
C PHE A 113 -6.34 -0.29 -0.12
N GLU A 114 -5.36 -0.97 0.48
CA GLU A 114 -5.17 -0.88 1.93
C GLU A 114 -4.75 0.52 2.36
N ALA A 115 -3.82 1.16 1.62
CA ALA A 115 -3.43 2.55 1.88
C ALA A 115 -4.63 3.50 1.77
N ALA A 116 -5.44 3.38 0.71
CA ALA A 116 -6.65 4.19 0.55
C ALA A 116 -7.66 3.95 1.69
N SER A 117 -7.87 2.68 2.06
CA SER A 117 -8.82 2.30 3.10
C SER A 117 -8.43 2.91 4.46
N LEU A 118 -7.18 2.73 4.89
CA LEU A 118 -6.69 3.30 6.16
C LEU A 118 -6.63 4.84 6.14
N LEU A 119 -6.25 5.43 5.01
CA LEU A 119 -6.21 6.88 4.88
C LEU A 119 -7.61 7.50 4.97
N SER A 120 -8.63 6.83 4.43
CA SER A 120 -10.02 7.27 4.57
C SER A 120 -10.49 7.26 6.03
N GLU A 121 -10.10 6.24 6.80
CA GLU A 121 -10.44 6.15 8.24
C GLU A 121 -9.76 7.27 9.04
N LEU A 122 -8.48 7.56 8.76
CA LEU A 122 -7.76 8.67 9.38
C LEU A 122 -8.42 10.02 9.09
N TYR A 123 -8.78 10.29 7.83
CA TYR A 123 -9.49 11.52 7.48
C TYR A 123 -10.84 11.63 8.22
N CYS A 124 -11.53 10.51 8.48
CA CYS A 124 -12.75 10.52 9.29
C CYS A 124 -12.47 10.87 10.75
N GLN A 125 -11.43 10.30 11.35
CA GLN A 125 -11.04 10.60 12.73
C GLN A 125 -10.65 12.08 12.90
N GLU A 126 -10.10 12.69 11.85
CA GLU A 126 -9.74 14.11 11.80
C GLU A 126 -10.89 15.01 11.34
N ASN A 127 -12.12 14.49 11.27
CA ASN A 127 -13.32 15.20 10.85
C ASN A 127 -13.20 15.84 9.45
N SER A 128 -12.39 15.26 8.58
CA SER A 128 -12.05 15.71 7.23
C SER A 128 -12.71 14.82 6.17
N VAL A 129 -14.03 14.62 6.29
CA VAL A 129 -14.82 13.75 5.39
C VAL A 129 -14.72 14.20 3.92
N ASP A 130 -14.57 15.51 3.70
CA ASP A 130 -14.37 16.12 2.38
C ASP A 130 -13.11 15.61 1.66
N ALA A 131 -12.08 15.23 2.40
CA ALA A 131 -10.86 14.62 1.85
C ALA A 131 -11.02 13.11 1.61
N ALA A 132 -11.75 12.41 2.50
CA ALA A 132 -11.95 10.96 2.42
C ALA A 132 -12.79 10.54 1.21
N LYS A 133 -13.88 11.25 0.91
CA LYS A 133 -14.79 10.93 -0.19
C LYS A 133 -14.14 10.87 -1.58
N PRO A 134 -13.44 11.91 -2.07
CA PRO A 134 -12.81 11.86 -3.40
C PRO A 134 -11.74 10.76 -3.47
N LEU A 135 -11.03 10.49 -2.37
CA LEU A 135 -10.10 9.38 -2.28
C LEU A 135 -10.79 8.02 -2.47
N LEU A 136 -11.88 7.77 -1.73
CA LEU A 136 -12.63 6.52 -1.85
C LEU A 136 -13.27 6.36 -3.22
N ARG A 137 -13.86 7.43 -3.78
CA ARG A 137 -14.44 7.40 -5.15
C ARG A 137 -13.40 6.98 -6.18
N LYS A 138 -12.19 7.54 -6.09
CA LYS A 138 -11.08 7.16 -6.99
C LYS A 138 -10.64 5.70 -6.78
N ALA A 139 -10.54 5.24 -5.53
CA ALA A 139 -10.18 3.85 -5.23
C ALA A 139 -11.26 2.86 -5.71
N ILE A 140 -12.54 3.19 -5.58
CA ILE A 140 -13.67 2.40 -6.09
C ILE A 140 -13.61 2.30 -7.61
N GLN A 141 -13.34 3.41 -8.31
CA GLN A 141 -13.26 3.44 -9.77
C GLN A 141 -12.26 2.42 -10.32
N ILE A 142 -11.12 2.23 -9.65
CA ILE A 142 -10.03 1.38 -10.12
C ILE A 142 -9.99 -0.02 -9.48
N SER A 143 -10.86 -0.32 -8.51
CA SER A 143 -10.90 -1.61 -7.79
C SER A 143 -11.88 -2.63 -8.37
N GLN A 144 -12.54 -2.36 -9.50
CA GLN A 144 -13.59 -3.22 -10.05
C GLN A 144 -13.14 -4.67 -10.33
N GLN A 145 -11.84 -4.89 -10.51
CA GLN A 145 -11.24 -6.21 -10.75
C GLN A 145 -10.80 -6.93 -9.45
N THR A 146 -10.97 -6.29 -8.28
CA THR A 146 -10.59 -6.83 -6.97
C THR A 146 -11.81 -6.86 -6.04
N PRO A 147 -12.65 -7.91 -6.11
CA PRO A 147 -13.99 -7.90 -5.54
C PRO A 147 -14.04 -7.57 -4.04
N TYR A 148 -13.12 -8.18 -3.27
CA TYR A 148 -12.98 -7.91 -1.84
C TYR A 148 -12.76 -6.41 -1.55
N TRP A 149 -11.78 -5.79 -2.24
CA TRP A 149 -11.46 -4.37 -2.05
C TRP A 149 -12.58 -3.47 -2.56
N HIS A 150 -13.19 -3.82 -3.70
CA HIS A 150 -14.29 -3.06 -4.27
C HIS A 150 -15.46 -2.94 -3.29
N CYS A 151 -15.93 -4.07 -2.77
CA CYS A 151 -17.01 -4.11 -1.78
C CYS A 151 -16.64 -3.37 -0.50
N ARG A 152 -15.42 -3.57 0.03
CA ARG A 152 -14.94 -2.88 1.23
C ARG A 152 -14.92 -1.36 1.06
N LEU A 153 -14.43 -0.86 -0.07
CA LEU A 153 -14.33 0.58 -0.34
C LEU A 153 -15.71 1.22 -0.57
N LEU A 154 -16.63 0.52 -1.26
CA LEU A 154 -18.03 0.94 -1.39
C LEU A 154 -18.69 1.07 -0.01
N PHE A 155 -18.48 0.09 0.86
CA PHE A 155 -19.01 0.11 2.23
C PHE A 155 -18.46 1.29 3.03
N GLN A 156 -17.14 1.53 2.97
CA GLN A 156 -16.54 2.70 3.63
C GLN A 156 -17.13 4.01 3.12
N LEU A 157 -17.38 4.16 1.81
CA LEU A 157 -18.00 5.36 1.27
C LEU A 157 -19.46 5.52 1.75
N ALA A 158 -20.23 4.43 1.83
CA ALA A 158 -21.58 4.45 2.39
C ALA A 158 -21.58 4.86 3.89
N GLN A 159 -20.57 4.42 4.66
CA GLN A 159 -20.39 4.87 6.04
C GLN A 159 -20.15 6.39 6.11
N LEU A 160 -19.37 6.97 5.19
CA LEU A 160 -19.19 8.43 5.14
C LEU A 160 -20.50 9.18 4.88
N HIS A 161 -21.30 8.70 3.93
CA HIS A 161 -22.62 9.29 3.67
C HIS A 161 -23.55 9.17 4.89
N THR A 162 -23.45 8.07 5.64
CA THR A 162 -24.21 7.89 6.90
C THR A 162 -23.78 8.91 7.96
N LEU A 163 -22.48 9.19 8.11
CA LEU A 163 -21.97 10.21 9.04
C LEU A 163 -22.53 11.61 8.73
N GLU A 164 -22.73 11.92 7.45
CA GLU A 164 -23.33 13.17 6.99
C GLU A 164 -24.87 13.17 6.98
N LYS A 165 -25.50 12.07 7.42
CA LYS A 165 -26.96 11.87 7.39
C LYS A 165 -27.56 11.83 5.97
N ASP A 166 -26.73 11.61 4.96
CA ASP A 166 -27.14 11.37 3.58
C ASP A 166 -27.47 9.87 3.39
N LEU A 167 -28.60 9.46 3.96
CA LEU A 167 -29.02 8.06 3.98
C LEU A 167 -29.41 7.54 2.59
N VAL A 168 -29.82 8.43 1.69
CA VAL A 168 -30.18 8.06 0.30
C VAL A 168 -28.93 7.56 -0.42
N SER A 169 -27.88 8.38 -0.47
CA SER A 169 -26.61 7.98 -1.12
C SER A 169 -25.97 6.77 -0.45
N ALA A 170 -26.10 6.63 0.88
CA ALA A 170 -25.60 5.47 1.60
C ALA A 170 -26.32 4.18 1.15
N CYS A 171 -27.65 4.19 1.09
CA CYS A 171 -28.45 3.06 0.62
C CYS A 171 -28.16 2.71 -0.85
N ASP A 172 -28.04 3.73 -1.71
CA ASP A 172 -27.73 3.54 -3.13
C ASP A 172 -26.38 2.83 -3.32
N LEU A 173 -25.34 3.27 -2.59
CA LEU A 173 -24.02 2.64 -2.61
C LEU A 173 -24.04 1.19 -2.10
N LEU A 174 -24.80 0.92 -1.04
CA LEU A 174 -24.97 -0.45 -0.54
C LEU A 174 -25.70 -1.34 -1.55
N GLY A 175 -26.71 -0.81 -2.26
CA GLY A 175 -27.39 -1.50 -3.35
C GLY A 175 -26.44 -1.84 -4.50
N VAL A 176 -25.61 -0.89 -4.92
CA VAL A 176 -24.55 -1.12 -5.93
C VAL A 176 -23.58 -2.21 -5.48
N GLY A 177 -23.13 -2.16 -4.22
CA GLY A 177 -22.22 -3.16 -3.66
C GLY A 177 -22.82 -4.56 -3.59
N ALA A 178 -24.09 -4.68 -3.18
CA ALA A 178 -24.80 -5.96 -3.12
C ALA A 178 -24.99 -6.56 -4.52
N GLU A 179 -25.37 -5.75 -5.50
CA GLU A 179 -25.53 -6.19 -6.89
C GLU A 179 -24.18 -6.62 -7.49
N TYR A 180 -23.11 -5.86 -7.27
CA TYR A 180 -21.77 -6.23 -7.70
C TYR A 180 -21.33 -7.58 -7.10
N ALA A 181 -21.48 -7.75 -5.78
CA ALA A 181 -21.11 -8.99 -5.09
C ALA A 181 -21.88 -10.20 -5.65
N ARG A 182 -23.17 -10.02 -5.92
CA ARG A 182 -24.02 -11.02 -6.56
C ARG A 182 -23.53 -11.41 -7.95
N VAL A 183 -23.20 -10.43 -8.80
CA VAL A 183 -22.73 -10.66 -10.18
C VAL A 183 -21.39 -11.38 -10.21
N VAL A 184 -20.47 -11.04 -9.30
CA VAL A 184 -19.13 -11.64 -9.25
C VAL A 184 -19.11 -12.97 -8.49
N GLY A 185 -20.23 -13.39 -7.88
CA GLY A 185 -20.31 -14.62 -7.08
C GLY A 185 -19.51 -14.54 -5.79
N SER A 186 -19.34 -13.33 -5.25
CA SER A 186 -18.60 -13.06 -4.03
C SER A 186 -19.49 -13.32 -2.80
N GLU A 187 -19.09 -14.24 -1.92
CA GLU A 187 -19.87 -14.58 -0.71
C GLU A 187 -19.66 -13.62 0.47
N TYR A 188 -18.85 -12.57 0.35
CA TYR A 188 -18.57 -11.63 1.46
C TYR A 188 -19.80 -10.84 1.97
N THR A 189 -20.93 -10.93 1.27
CA THR A 189 -22.19 -10.23 1.59
C THR A 189 -23.36 -11.16 1.90
N ARG A 190 -23.12 -12.48 2.03
CA ARG A 190 -24.12 -13.46 2.54
C ARG A 190 -24.10 -13.50 4.06
#